data_AF-A0A9D4CCZ4-F1
#
_entry.id   AF-A0A9D4CCZ4-F1
#
_cell.length_a   1.000
_cell.length_b   1.000
_cell.length_c   1.000
_cell.angle_alpha   90.00
_cell.angle_beta   90.00
_cell.angle_gamma   90.00
#
_symmetry.space_group_name_H-M   'P 1'
#
loop_
_entity.id
_entity.type
_entity.pdbx_description
1 polymer ?
#
loop_
_entity_poly.entity_id
_entity_poly.type
_entity_poly.pdbx_seq_one_letter_code
_entity_poly.pdbx_strand_id
1 'polypeptide(L)' 'MGKVTSIECATVDGIASYSTGEIQQCTLETGSRCMNDDNFPVQCSDYKIRYFCDCKGVHVYLLLVYSEN' A
#
# COMPACT_ATOMS: atom_id res chain seq x y z
N MET A 1 -6.69 17.33 15.35
CA MET A 1 -6.90 15.92 14.95
C MET A 1 -6.11 15.70 13.68
N GLY A 2 -5.30 14.64 13.61
CA GLY A 2 -4.54 14.32 12.39
C GLY A 2 -5.46 13.70 11.33
N LYS A 3 -5.21 14.01 10.06
CA LYS A 3 -5.93 13.45 8.91
C LYS A 3 -4.96 12.67 8.02
N VAL A 4 -5.29 11.44 7.69
CA VAL A 4 -4.57 10.70 6.64
C VAL A 4 -4.90 11.34 5.30
N THR A 5 -3.87 11.73 4.55
CA THR A 5 -3.99 12.51 3.30
C THR A 5 -3.71 11.68 2.06
N SER A 6 -2.85 10.67 2.15
CA SER A 6 -2.56 9.75 1.06
C SER A 6 -2.00 8.42 1.55
N ILE A 7 -2.04 7.44 0.65
CA ILE A 7 -1.44 6.12 0.79
C ILE A 7 -0.51 5.90 -0.39
N GLU A 8 0.60 5.22 -0.15
CA GLU A 8 1.46 4.66 -1.18
C GLU A 8 1.69 3.18 -0.89
N CYS A 9 1.58 2.36 -1.93
CA CYS A 9 1.91 0.95 -1.89
C CYS A 9 3.00 0.69 -2.92
N ALA A 10 4.04 -0.02 -2.50
CA ALA A 10 5.12 -0.45 -3.37
C ALA A 10 5.52 -1.88 -2.98
N THR A 11 6.09 -2.64 -3.90
CA THR A 11 6.71 -3.91 -3.53
C THR A 11 7.82 -3.66 -2.50
N VAL A 12 8.23 -4.69 -1.78
CA VAL A 12 9.38 -4.62 -0.87
C VAL A 12 10.63 -4.08 -1.59
N ASP A 13 10.80 -4.44 -2.87
CA ASP A 13 11.88 -3.98 -3.76
C ASP A 13 11.71 -2.54 -4.28
N GLY A 14 10.59 -1.89 -3.97
CA GLY A 14 10.35 -0.48 -4.29
C GLY A 14 9.67 -0.21 -5.63
N ILE A 15 9.08 -1.22 -6.27
CA ILE A 15 8.27 -1.03 -7.48
C ILE A 15 6.90 -0.51 -7.06
N ALA A 16 6.46 0.62 -7.62
CA ALA A 16 5.16 1.19 -7.28
C ALA A 16 4.03 0.26 -7.73
N SER A 17 2.98 0.09 -6.91
CA SER A 17 1.90 -0.87 -7.20
C SER A 17 1.20 -0.66 -8.54
N TYR A 18 1.05 0.58 -8.99
CA TYR A 18 0.45 0.89 -10.29
C TYR A 18 1.33 0.49 -11.49
N SER A 19 2.57 0.07 -11.26
CA SER A 19 3.54 -0.33 -12.29
C SER A 19 3.89 -1.83 -12.27
N THR A 20 3.40 -2.60 -11.31
CA THR A 20 3.71 -4.05 -11.22
C THR A 20 2.95 -4.88 -12.25
N GLY A 21 1.80 -4.40 -12.69
CA GLY A 21 0.88 -5.17 -13.54
C GLY A 21 -0.05 -6.11 -12.77
N GLU A 22 0.06 -6.14 -11.44
CA GLU A 22 -0.80 -6.94 -10.57
C GLU A 22 -2.16 -6.25 -10.33
N ILE A 23 -3.22 -7.03 -10.14
CA ILE A 23 -4.50 -6.58 -9.62
C ILE A 23 -4.31 -6.28 -8.12
N GLN A 24 -3.88 -5.04 -7.84
CA GLN A 24 -3.56 -4.56 -6.50
C GLN A 24 -4.33 -3.28 -6.18
N GLN A 25 -5.12 -3.30 -5.10
CA GLN A 25 -5.82 -2.12 -4.59
C GLN A 25 -4.92 -1.34 -3.63
N CYS A 26 -4.83 -0.02 -3.82
CA CYS A 26 -4.10 0.88 -2.93
C CYS A 26 -4.83 2.22 -2.80
N THR A 27 -5.81 2.30 -1.89
CA THR A 27 -6.58 3.53 -1.63
C THR A 27 -6.74 3.79 -0.14
N LEU A 28 -7.17 5.01 0.22
CA LEU A 28 -7.41 5.35 1.64
C LEU A 28 -8.62 4.63 2.21
N GLU A 29 -9.60 4.31 1.35
CA GLU A 29 -10.86 3.66 1.72
C GLU A 29 -10.68 2.17 1.97
N THR A 30 -9.89 1.47 1.14
CA THR A 30 -9.71 0.01 1.23
C THR A 30 -8.34 -0.41 1.74
N GLY A 31 -7.41 0.53 1.91
CA GLY A 31 -6.02 0.22 2.26
C GLY A 31 -5.28 -0.43 1.10
N SER A 32 -4.47 -1.44 1.41
CA SER A 32 -3.74 -2.26 0.45
C SER A 32 -4.36 -3.66 0.40
N ARG A 33 -4.76 -4.14 -0.78
CA ARG A 33 -5.34 -5.49 -0.94
C ARG A 33 -4.98 -6.11 -2.29
N CYS A 34 -4.17 -7.16 -2.24
CA CYS A 34 -3.86 -8.03 -3.36
C CYS A 34 -4.36 -9.44 -3.05
N MET A 35 -5.05 -10.08 -3.99
CA MET A 35 -5.51 -11.47 -3.85
C MET A 35 -4.77 -12.33 -4.86
N ASN A 36 -4.24 -13.47 -4.42
CA ASN A 36 -3.54 -14.41 -5.31
C ASN A 36 -4.45 -14.95 -6.42
N ASP A 37 -5.72 -15.18 -6.11
CA ASP A 37 -6.70 -15.69 -7.08
C ASP A 37 -6.94 -14.70 -8.24
N ASP A 38 -6.83 -13.39 -7.96
CA ASP A 38 -7.00 -12.33 -8.97
C ASP A 38 -5.76 -12.17 -9.86
N ASN A 39 -4.60 -12.73 -9.47
CA ASN A 39 -3.31 -12.57 -10.16
C ASN A 39 -2.77 -13.86 -10.80
N PHE A 40 -3.58 -14.93 -10.83
CA PHE A 40 -3.17 -16.22 -11.41
C PHE A 40 -2.55 -16.08 -12.82
N PRO A 41 -1.44 -16.78 -13.14
CA PRO A 41 -0.77 -17.82 -12.35
C PRO A 41 0.31 -17.31 -11.39
N VAL A 42 0.61 -16.01 -11.39
CA VAL A 42 1.68 -15.43 -10.57
C VAL A 42 1.05 -14.83 -9.32
N GLN A 43 1.45 -15.31 -8.15
CA GLN A 43 0.96 -14.77 -6.89
C GLN A 43 1.36 -13.31 -6.70
N CYS A 44 0.66 -12.63 -5.81
CA CYS A 44 0.96 -11.26 -5.42
C CYS A 44 2.41 -11.13 -4.94
N SER A 45 3.07 -10.05 -5.31
CA SER A 45 4.32 -9.65 -4.69
C SER A 45 4.11 -9.24 -3.23
N ASP A 46 5.17 -9.26 -2.43
CA ASP A 46 5.13 -8.66 -1.09
C ASP A 46 5.14 -7.12 -1.20
N TYR A 47 4.20 -6.46 -0.52
CA TYR A 47 4.07 -5.00 -0.51
C TYR A 47 4.43 -4.38 0.84
N LYS A 48 5.01 -3.19 0.78
CA LYS A 48 5.13 -2.23 1.88
C LYS A 48 4.18 -1.05 1.64
N ILE A 49 3.62 -0.54 2.73
CA ILE A 49 2.60 0.52 2.68
C ILE A 49 3.08 1.72 3.49
N ARG A 50 2.89 2.92 2.95
CA ARG A 50 3.18 4.19 3.61
C ARG A 50 1.94 5.06 3.61
N TYR A 51 1.47 5.43 4.80
CA TYR A 51 0.43 6.43 4.96
C TYR A 51 1.04 7.80 5.27
N PHE A 52 0.46 8.83 4.67
CA PHE A 52 0.81 10.21 4.92
C PHE A 52 -0.27 10.82 5.79
N CYS A 53 0.15 11.49 6.86
CA CYS A 53 -0.74 12.16 7.78
C CYS A 53 -0.42 13.65 7.82
N ASP A 54 -1.44 14.50 7.67
CA ASP A 54 -1.40 15.89 8.08
C ASP A 54 -1.90 16.00 9.52
N CYS A 55 -0.95 16.08 10.44
CA CYS A 55 -1.20 16.53 11.81
C CYS A 55 -0.75 17.99 11.85
N LYS A 56 -1.60 18.92 12.35
CA LYS A 56 -1.21 20.35 12.49
C LYS A 56 0.24 20.47 13.00
N GLY A 57 1.15 20.82 12.09
CA GLY A 57 2.58 21.07 12.38
C GLY A 57 3.53 19.87 12.44
N VAL A 58 3.12 18.62 12.15
CA VAL A 58 4.01 17.45 12.13
C VAL A 58 3.64 16.48 10.99
N HIS A 59 4.53 16.33 10.01
CA HIS A 59 4.45 15.23 9.04
C HIS A 59 4.88 13.93 9.73
N VAL A 60 3.93 13.05 10.02
CA VAL A 60 4.22 11.72 10.58
C VAL A 60 4.01 10.69 9.47
N TYR A 61 5.07 9.93 9.16
CA TYR A 61 5.00 8.77 8.28
C TYR A 61 4.78 7.53 9.12
N LEU A 62 3.68 6.82 8.92
CA LEU A 62 3.46 5.51 9.52
C LEU A 62 3.77 4.44 8.47
N LEU A 63 4.82 3.65 8.72
CA LEU A 63 5.12 2.46 7.94
C LEU A 63 4.31 1.31 8.56
N LEU A 64 3.22 0.91 7.92
CA LEU A 64 2.51 -0.31 8.28
C LEU A 64 3.01 -1.41 7.35
N VAL A 65 3.69 -2.40 7.91
CA VAL A 65 4.19 -3.57 7.19
C VAL A 65 3.32 -4.75 7.58
N TYR A 66 2.29 -5.07 6.79
CA TYR A 66 1.64 -6.38 6.85
C TYR A 66 1.06 -6.70 5.47
N SER A 67 1.61 -7.74 4.83
CA SER A 67 1.00 -8.48 3.74
C SER A 67 0.92 -9.92 4.25
N GLU A 68 -0.15 -10.28 4.95
CA GLU A 68 -0.44 -11.70 5.16
C GLU A 68 -1.17 -12.18 3.90
N ASN A 69 -0.52 -13.13 3.25
CA ASN A 69 -0.94 -13.78 2.01
C ASN A 69 -2.27 -14.52 2.19
#